data_AF-A0A2D7VWU8-F1
#
_entry.id   AF-A0A2D7VWU8-F1
#
_cell.length_a   1.000
_cell.length_b   1.000
_cell.length_c   1.000
_cell.angle_alpha   90.00
_cell.angle_beta   90.00
_cell.angle_gamma   90.00
#
_symmetry.space_group_name_H-M   'P 1'
#
loop_
_entity.id
_entity.type
_entity.pdbx_description
1 polymer ?
#
loop_
_entity_poly.entity_id
_entity_poly.type
_entity_poly.pdbx_seq_one_letter_code
_entity_poly.pdbx_strand_id
1 'polypeptide(L)'
;MVGVGSTFKFGYVYGQLQATLRLIGAKLELVPPKTWQKIEIPEEFEGSTKERALRACKALYPDIDLRATERSKKFHDGLVDAFFIASYGLKHFK
;
A
#
# COMPACT_ATOMS: atom_id res chain seq x y z
N MET A 1 15.02 5.16 16.24
CA MET A 1 15.53 6.42 15.67
C MET A 1 15.72 6.22 14.18
N VAL A 2 14.93 6.89 13.34
CA VAL A 2 15.04 6.76 11.87
C VAL A 2 16.24 7.61 11.44
N GLY A 3 17.19 7.04 10.70
CA GLY A 3 18.41 7.75 10.30
C GLY A 3 18.11 8.88 9.32
N VAL A 4 18.89 9.97 9.39
CA VAL A 4 18.74 11.17 8.53
C VAL A 4 18.71 10.81 7.03
N GLY A 5 19.54 9.85 6.61
CA GLY A 5 19.54 9.35 5.23
C GLY A 5 18.22 8.67 4.81
N SER A 6 17.56 7.96 5.73
CA SER A 6 16.26 7.33 5.45
C SER A 6 15.14 8.37 5.34
N THR A 7 15.16 9.40 6.18
CA THR A 7 14.21 10.53 6.11
C THR A 7 14.36 11.31 4.81
N PHE A 8 15.61 11.56 4.37
CA PHE A 8 15.87 12.22 3.08
C PHE A 8 15.33 11.39 1.90
N LYS A 9 15.65 10.09 1.85
CA LYS A 9 15.15 9.19 0.80
C LYS A 9 13.62 9.12 0.76
N PHE A 10 12.97 9.10 1.93
CA PHE A 10 11.51 9.12 2.02
C PHE A 10 10.93 10.39 1.38
N GLY A 11 11.46 11.57 1.74
CA GLY A 11 11.02 12.84 1.15
C GLY A 11 11.27 12.90 -0.35
N TYR A 12 12.41 12.40 -0.83
CA TYR A 12 12.73 12.32 -2.25
C TYR A 12 11.72 11.47 -3.04
N VAL A 13 11.46 10.24 -2.59
CA VAL A 13 10.51 9.33 -3.27
C VAL A 13 9.10 9.90 -3.23
N TYR A 14 8.69 10.47 -2.09
CA TYR A 14 7.38 11.11 -1.95
C TYR A 14 7.19 12.25 -2.95
N GLY A 15 8.18 13.15 -3.06
CA GLY A 15 8.15 14.25 -4.02
C GLY A 15 8.09 13.77 -5.47
N GLN A 16 8.90 12.76 -5.82
CA GLN A 16 8.92 12.19 -7.17
C GLN A 16 7.55 11.61 -7.57
N LEU A 17 6.88 10.89 -6.67
CA LEU A 17 5.55 10.33 -6.91
C LEU A 17 4.51 11.44 -7.11
N GLN A 18 4.47 12.43 -6.22
CA GLN A 18 3.52 13.54 -6.35
C GLN A 18 3.69 14.33 -7.65
N ALA A 19 4.95 14.64 -8.01
CA ALA A 19 5.25 15.35 -9.24
C ALA A 19 4.79 14.53 -10.46
N THR A 20 5.11 13.24 -10.48
CA THR A 20 4.75 12.35 -11.59
C THR A 20 3.23 12.29 -11.78
N LEU A 21 2.48 12.05 -10.70
CA LEU A 21 1.01 11.95 -10.75
C LEU A 21 0.37 13.27 -11.21
N ARG A 22 0.87 14.42 -10.74
CA ARG A 22 0.37 15.72 -11.18
C ARG A 22 0.69 16.03 -12.64
N LEU A 23 1.88 15.67 -13.10
CA LEU A 23 2.31 15.92 -14.49
C LEU A 23 1.53 15.08 -15.50
N ILE A 24 1.11 13.87 -15.14
CA ILE A 24 0.22 13.05 -16.00
C ILE A 24 -1.25 13.48 -15.92
N GLY A 25 -1.57 14.54 -15.16
CA GLY A 25 -2.94 15.03 -14.98
C GLY A 25 -3.81 14.16 -14.07
N ALA A 26 -3.23 13.24 -13.30
CA ALA A 26 -4.00 12.41 -12.37
C ALA A 26 -4.46 13.24 -11.17
N LYS A 27 -5.70 13.03 -10.74
CA LYS A 27 -6.22 13.58 -9.49
C LYS A 27 -5.49 12.91 -8.32
N LEU A 28 -4.84 13.70 -7.49
CA LEU A 28 -4.08 13.23 -6.33
C LEU A 28 -4.76 13.66 -5.03
N GLU A 29 -5.21 12.69 -4.26
CA GLU A 29 -5.78 12.89 -2.91
C GLU A 29 -4.83 12.29 -1.88
N LEU A 30 -4.46 13.08 -0.86
CA LEU A 30 -3.57 12.62 0.22
C LEU A 30 -4.39 12.04 1.36
N VAL A 31 -4.42 10.71 1.44
CA VAL A 31 -5.15 9.98 2.49
C VAL A 31 -4.17 9.48 3.56
N PRO A 32 -4.41 9.79 4.85
CA PRO A 32 -3.59 9.26 5.93
C PRO A 32 -3.63 7.72 5.98
N PRO A 33 -2.49 7.03 6.23
CA PRO A 33 -2.45 5.57 6.23
C PRO A 33 -3.48 4.89 7.14
N LYS A 34 -3.65 5.44 8.35
CA LYS A 34 -4.60 4.91 9.33
C LYS A 34 -6.05 4.91 8.84
N THR A 35 -6.42 5.83 7.95
CA THR A 35 -7.78 5.97 7.44
C THR A 35 -8.15 4.80 6.55
N TRP A 36 -7.37 4.56 5.49
CA TRP A 36 -7.67 3.46 4.57
C TRP A 36 -7.40 2.10 5.22
N GLN A 37 -6.38 1.97 6.07
CA GLN A 37 -6.06 0.71 6.76
C GLN A 37 -7.22 0.22 7.62
N LYS A 38 -7.87 1.14 8.36
CA LYS A 38 -9.01 0.80 9.23
C LYS A 38 -10.22 0.32 8.43
N ILE A 39 -10.42 0.87 7.23
CA ILE A 39 -11.60 0.58 6.39
C ILE A 39 -11.37 -0.71 5.59
N GLU A 40 -10.18 -0.87 5.02
CA GLU A 40 -9.89 -1.95 4.06
C GLU A 40 -9.34 -3.24 4.68
N ILE A 41 -8.67 -3.17 5.84
CA ILE A 41 -8.06 -4.35 6.47
C ILE A 41 -8.97 -4.81 7.62
N PRO A 42 -9.71 -5.91 7.46
CA PRO A 42 -10.61 -6.39 8.50
C PRO A 42 -9.85 -6.79 9.77
N GLU A 43 -10.39 -6.41 10.92
CA GLU A 43 -9.81 -6.77 12.22
C GLU A 43 -10.06 -8.24 12.60
N GLU A 44 -10.98 -8.92 11.91
CA GLU A 44 -11.35 -10.33 12.11
C GLU A 44 -10.23 -11.32 11.77
N PHE A 45 -9.26 -10.92 10.94
CA PHE A 45 -8.10 -11.74 10.70
C PHE A 45 -7.18 -11.70 11.92
N GLU A 46 -6.69 -12.86 12.37
CA GLU A 46 -5.73 -12.91 13.48
C GLU A 46 -4.32 -12.48 13.03
N GLY A 47 -3.42 -12.16 13.96
CA GLY A 47 -2.00 -11.87 13.68
C GLY A 47 -1.66 -10.39 13.53
N SER A 48 -0.44 -10.12 13.07
CA SER A 48 0.08 -8.77 12.89
C SER A 48 -0.67 -8.02 11.77
N THR A 49 -0.64 -6.68 11.77
CA THR A 49 -1.29 -5.86 10.73
C THR A 49 -0.92 -6.31 9.30
N LYS A 50 0.33 -6.72 9.09
CA LYS A 50 0.83 -7.21 7.80
C LYS A 50 0.25 -8.56 7.41
N GLU A 51 0.17 -9.49 8.37
CA GLU A 51 -0.41 -10.81 8.14
C GLU A 51 -1.91 -10.71 7.85
N ARG A 52 -2.62 -9.85 8.59
CA ARG A 52 -4.03 -9.54 8.35
C ARG A 52 -4.26 -8.98 6.95
N ALA A 53 -3.46 -8.00 6.55
CA ALA A 53 -3.53 -7.40 5.23
C ALA A 53 -3.32 -8.44 4.12
N LEU A 54 -2.30 -9.29 4.24
CA LEU A 54 -2.05 -10.35 3.27
C LEU A 54 -3.19 -11.38 3.19
N ARG A 55 -3.74 -11.80 4.33
CA ARG A 55 -4.89 -12.73 4.37
C ARG A 55 -6.12 -12.11 3.73
N ALA A 56 -6.38 -10.83 4.01
CA ALA A 56 -7.47 -10.09 3.39
C ALA A 56 -7.29 -9.98 1.86
N CYS A 57 -6.08 -9.68 1.36
CA CYS A 57 -5.79 -9.72 -0.08
C CYS A 57 -6.09 -11.10 -0.69
N LYS A 58 -5.64 -12.16 -0.03
CA LYS A 58 -5.84 -13.54 -0.50
C LYS A 58 -7.29 -14.02 -0.39
N ALA A 59 -8.07 -13.49 0.53
CA ALA A 59 -9.50 -13.75 0.61
C ALA A 59 -10.26 -13.09 -0.55
N LEU A 60 -9.86 -11.88 -0.94
CA LEU A 60 -10.46 -11.16 -2.07
C LEU A 60 -10.01 -11.70 -3.43
N TYR A 61 -8.72 -12.02 -3.57
CA TYR A 61 -8.11 -12.52 -4.79
C TYR A 61 -7.16 -13.68 -4.46
N PRO A 62 -7.65 -14.92 -4.42
CA PRO A 62 -6.85 -16.09 -4.02
C PRO A 62 -5.55 -16.27 -4.81
N ASP A 63 -5.61 -16.01 -6.12
CA ASP A 63 -4.50 -16.25 -7.04
C ASP A 63 -3.53 -15.08 -7.17
N ILE A 64 -3.71 -13.99 -6.42
CA ILE A 64 -2.85 -12.81 -6.54
C ILE A 64 -1.41 -13.12 -6.08
N ASP A 65 -0.42 -12.84 -6.93
CA ASP A 65 0.99 -12.92 -6.55
C ASP A 65 1.49 -11.54 -6.12
N LEU A 66 1.75 -11.37 -4.82
CA LEU A 66 2.24 -10.12 -4.23
C LEU A 66 3.74 -10.20 -3.87
N ARG A 67 4.48 -11.09 -4.52
CA ARG A 67 5.94 -11.15 -4.40
C ARG A 67 6.58 -10.05 -5.24
N ALA A 68 7.68 -9.48 -4.77
CA ALA A 68 8.39 -8.43 -5.52
C ALA A 68 8.96 -8.94 -6.85
N THR A 69 9.36 -10.22 -6.88
CA THR A 69 9.89 -10.92 -8.05
C THR A 69 9.55 -12.40 -7.95
N GLU A 70 9.64 -13.14 -9.05
CA GLU A 70 9.44 -14.61 -9.07
C GLU A 70 10.41 -15.36 -8.14
N ARG A 71 11.62 -14.80 -7.93
CA ARG A 71 12.65 -15.36 -7.04
C ARG A 71 12.37 -15.12 -5.56
N SER A 72 11.49 -14.18 -5.24
CA SER A 72 11.13 -13.88 -3.86
C SER A 72 10.35 -15.06 -3.25
N LYS A 73 10.65 -15.38 -1.99
CA LYS A 73 9.94 -16.43 -1.24
C LYS A 73 8.85 -15.88 -0.32
N LYS A 74 8.89 -14.57 -0.06
CA LYS A 74 7.95 -13.85 0.80
C LYS A 74 7.24 -12.79 -0.01
N PHE A 75 6.02 -12.48 0.41
CA PHE A 75 5.26 -11.35 -0.11
C PHE A 75 5.94 -10.03 0.24
N HIS A 76 5.71 -9.02 -0.61
CA HIS A 76 6.27 -7.69 -0.44
C HIS A 76 5.23 -6.78 0.19
N ASP A 77 5.48 -6.32 1.41
CA ASP A 77 4.56 -5.48 2.18
C ASP A 77 4.07 -4.26 1.38
N GLY A 78 4.97 -3.60 0.65
CA GLY A 78 4.61 -2.44 -0.17
C GLY A 78 3.66 -2.76 -1.34
N LEU A 79 3.65 -4.00 -1.84
CA LEU A 79 2.67 -4.42 -2.87
C LEU A 79 1.31 -4.70 -2.24
N VAL A 80 1.29 -5.24 -1.02
CA VAL A 80 0.07 -5.41 -0.22
C VAL A 80 -0.56 -4.05 0.10
N ASP A 81 0.24 -3.08 0.55
CA ASP A 81 -0.23 -1.71 0.80
C ASP A 81 -0.75 -1.05 -0.49
N ALA A 82 -0.03 -1.19 -1.61
CA ALA A 82 -0.47 -0.65 -2.90
C ALA A 82 -1.81 -1.24 -3.36
N PHE A 83 -2.04 -2.54 -3.14
CA PHE A 83 -3.31 -3.20 -3.42
C PHE A 83 -4.46 -2.54 -2.64
N PHE A 84 -4.30 -2.32 -1.33
CA PHE A 84 -5.37 -1.72 -0.52
C PHE A 84 -5.57 -0.23 -0.79
N ILE A 85 -4.52 0.52 -1.10
CA ILE A 85 -4.65 1.91 -1.54
C ILE A 85 -5.47 1.98 -2.84
N ALA A 86 -5.21 1.08 -3.79
CA ALA A 86 -6.00 0.99 -5.02
C ALA A 86 -7.45 0.58 -4.77
N SER A 87 -7.68 -0.43 -3.92
CA SER A 87 -9.02 -0.88 -3.50
C SER A 87 -9.82 0.26 -2.84
N TYR A 88 -9.19 0.98 -1.92
CA TYR A 88 -9.78 2.15 -1.25
C TYR A 88 -10.11 3.25 -2.27
N GLY A 89 -9.17 3.56 -3.15
CA GLY A 89 -9.35 4.51 -4.26
C GLY A 89 -10.60 4.19 -5.08
N LEU A 90 -10.73 2.94 -5.54
CA LEU A 90 -11.83 2.48 -6.37
C LEU A 90 -13.20 2.57 -5.67
N LYS A 91 -13.25 2.30 -4.36
CA LYS A 91 -14.51 2.29 -3.59
C LYS A 91 -14.95 3.69 -3.16
N HIS A 92 -14.01 4.60 -2.92
CA HIS A 92 -14.28 5.89 -2.27
C HIS A 92 -14.11 7.11 -3.17
N PHE A 93 -13.43 6.97 -4.32
CA PHE A 93 -13.22 8.06 -5.27
C PHE A 93 -13.70 7.61 -6.65
N LYS A 94 -14.70 8.34 -7.19
CA LYS A 94 -15.23 8.17 -8.55
C LYS A 94 -14.67 9.25 -9.46
#